data_AF-A0A938ETG4-F1
#
_entry.id   AF-A0A938ETG4-F1
#
_cell.length_a   1.000
_cell.length_b   1.000
_cell.length_c   1.000
_cell.angle_alpha   90.00
_cell.angle_beta   90.00
_cell.angle_gamma   90.00
#
_symmetry.space_group_name_H-M   'P 1'
#
loop_
_entity.id
_entity.type
_entity.pdbx_description
1 polymer ?
#
loop_
_entity_poly.entity_id
_entity_poly.type
_entity_poly.pdbx_seq_one_letter_code
_entity_poly.pdbx_strand_id
1 'polypeptide(L)'
;MYESGTAAIITKEATGSFAAIHNRMPLFLPEDDWEFWLDSRVKDVSALQGVLREGLSPEAAGLIADPVSTRVNKIANNGAELIAPIELGEQQTLL
;
A
#
# COMPACT_ATOMS: atom_id res chain seq x y z
N MET A 1 12.67 0.18 -29.59
CA MET A 1 12.45 -1.01 -28.74
C MET A 1 12.24 -0.48 -27.34
N TYR A 2 11.02 -0.46 -26.83
CA TYR A 2 10.83 -0.25 -25.39
C TYR A 2 11.23 -1.57 -24.75
N GLU A 3 12.33 -1.58 -23.98
CA GLU A 3 12.52 -2.67 -23.02
C GLU A 3 11.29 -2.68 -22.11
N SER A 4 10.68 -3.85 -21.94
CA SER A 4 9.64 -4.04 -20.94
C SER A 4 10.29 -3.88 -19.57
N GLY A 5 10.33 -2.66 -19.06
CA GLY A 5 10.78 -2.39 -17.69
C GLY A 5 9.86 -3.09 -16.69
N THR A 6 10.44 -3.78 -15.72
CA THR A 6 9.70 -4.29 -14.57
C THR A 6 9.89 -3.35 -13.38
N ALA A 7 8.93 -3.35 -12.47
CA ALA A 7 8.99 -2.58 -11.23
C ALA A 7 8.50 -3.43 -10.06
N ALA A 8 8.93 -3.07 -8.87
CA ALA A 8 8.47 -3.66 -7.61
C ALA A 8 8.03 -2.55 -6.66
N ILE A 9 6.99 -2.81 -5.88
CA ILE A 9 6.53 -1.90 -4.83
C ILE A 9 7.38 -2.12 -3.58
N ILE A 10 7.93 -1.03 -3.04
CA ILE A 10 8.64 -1.07 -1.76
C ILE A 10 7.63 -1.18 -0.63
N THR A 11 7.95 -2.03 0.36
CA THR A 11 7.08 -2.31 1.51
C THR A 11 7.85 -2.10 2.80
N LYS A 12 7.13 -1.75 3.87
CA LYS A 12 7.63 -1.62 5.24
C LYS A 12 6.74 -2.42 6.19
N GLU A 13 7.15 -2.50 7.45
CA GLU A 13 6.31 -3.06 8.52
C GLU A 13 5.02 -2.24 8.65
N ALA A 14 3.89 -2.93 8.79
CA ALA A 14 2.61 -2.29 9.02
C ALA A 14 2.56 -1.70 10.43
N THR A 15 1.92 -0.53 10.57
CA THR A 15 1.74 0.16 11.86
C THR A 15 0.27 0.50 12.06
N GLY A 16 -0.10 0.93 13.26
CA GLY A 16 -1.47 1.37 13.57
C GLY A 16 -2.52 0.29 13.32
N SER A 17 -3.68 0.68 12.80
CA SER A 17 -4.80 -0.24 12.52
C SER A 17 -4.48 -1.28 11.43
N PHE A 18 -3.53 -0.98 10.55
CA PHE A 18 -3.14 -1.86 9.44
C PHE A 18 -2.36 -3.09 9.91
N ALA A 19 -1.66 -3.00 11.05
CA ALA A 19 -0.93 -4.14 11.62
C ALA A 19 -1.86 -5.30 12.04
N ALA A 20 -3.14 -5.01 12.31
CA ALA A 20 -4.16 -6.02 12.58
C ALA A 20 -4.66 -6.74 11.30
N ILE A 21 -4.47 -6.14 10.12
CA ILE A 21 -4.87 -6.68 8.83
C ILE A 21 -3.75 -7.53 8.22
N HIS A 22 -2.52 -7.01 8.24
CA HIS A 22 -1.35 -7.69 7.67
C HIS A 22 -0.05 -7.14 8.30
N ASN A 23 1.03 -7.93 8.31
CA ASN A 23 2.30 -7.54 8.92
C ASN A 23 3.14 -6.54 8.09
N ARG A 24 2.75 -6.27 6.85
CA ARG A 24 3.43 -5.34 5.93
C ARG A 24 2.46 -4.42 5.23
N MET A 25 2.92 -3.23 4.89
CA MET A 25 2.21 -2.23 4.09
C MET A 25 3.12 -1.63 3.00
N PRO A 26 2.56 -1.05 1.92
CA PRO A 26 3.34 -0.25 0.98
C PRO A 26 4.01 0.95 1.69
N LEU A 27 5.14 1.41 1.16
CA LEU A 27 5.72 2.69 1.56
C LEU A 27 4.91 3.83 0.94
N PHE A 28 4.31 4.67 1.78
CA PHE A 28 3.66 5.91 1.36
C PHE A 28 4.62 7.08 1.60
N LEU A 29 4.79 7.95 0.60
CA LEU A 29 5.68 9.11 0.67
C LEU A 29 4.84 10.39 0.83
N PRO A 30 5.29 11.37 1.64
CA PRO A 30 4.70 12.70 1.63
C PRO A 30 4.89 13.34 0.24
N GLU A 31 3.95 14.21 -0.15
CA GLU A 31 3.96 14.85 -1.46
C GLU A 31 5.25 15.65 -1.73
N ASP A 32 5.79 16.30 -0.69
CA ASP A 32 7.02 17.08 -0.75
C ASP A 32 8.26 16.24 -1.15
N ASP A 33 8.23 14.92 -0.93
CA ASP A 33 9.33 14.01 -1.28
C ASP A 33 9.24 13.46 -2.71
N TRP A 34 8.13 13.68 -3.42
CA TRP A 34 7.89 13.05 -4.73
C TRP A 34 8.91 13.48 -5.79
N GLU A 35 9.26 14.76 -5.82
CA GLU A 35 10.24 15.28 -6.78
C GLU A 35 11.61 14.64 -6.55
N PHE A 36 12.05 14.57 -5.30
CA PHE A 36 13.29 13.90 -4.92
C PHE A 36 13.27 12.40 -5.26
N TRP A 37 12.15 11.72 -4.99
CA TRP A 37 11.99 10.28 -5.26
C TRP A 37 12.04 9.93 -6.76
N LEU A 38 11.43 10.77 -7.60
CA LEU A 38 11.33 10.54 -9.04
C LEU A 38 12.55 11.05 -9.83
N ASP A 39 13.43 11.86 -9.23
CA ASP A 39 14.62 12.37 -9.89
C ASP A 39 15.69 11.27 -10.08
N SER A 40 15.76 10.72 -11.29
CA SER A 40 16.76 9.72 -11.70
C SER A 40 18.23 10.15 -11.51
N ARG A 41 18.51 11.45 -11.33
CA ARG A 41 19.86 11.98 -11.09
C ARG A 41 20.29 11.84 -9.63
N VAL A 42 19.36 11.64 -8.70
CA VAL A 42 19.67 11.39 -7.30
C VAL A 42 20.40 10.04 -7.18
N LYS A 43 21.65 10.08 -6.69
CA LYS A 43 22.50 8.90 -6.44
C LYS A 43 22.93 8.75 -4.99
N ASP A 44 22.50 9.66 -4.12
CA ASP A 44 22.81 9.61 -2.69
C ASP A 44 21.97 8.51 -2.02
N VAL A 45 22.63 7.38 -1.76
CA VAL A 45 22.02 6.22 -1.10
C VAL A 45 21.55 6.55 0.32
N SER A 46 22.27 7.40 1.06
CA SER A 46 21.89 7.74 2.44
C SER A 46 20.63 8.59 2.46
N ALA A 47 20.52 9.55 1.55
CA ALA A 47 19.33 10.38 1.42
C ALA A 47 18.11 9.53 1.02
N LEU A 48 18.28 8.63 0.05
CA LEU A 48 17.22 7.67 -0.33
C LEU A 48 16.79 6.78 0.84
N GLN A 49 17.73 6.27 1.64
CA GLN A 49 17.41 5.50 2.85
C GLN A 49 16.66 6.32 3.90
N GLY A 50 16.91 7.64 3.98
CA GLY A 50 16.15 8.56 4.83
C GLY A 50 14.67 8.54 4.46
N VAL A 51 14.36 8.78 3.19
CA VAL A 51 12.99 8.75 2.65
C VAL A 51 12.30 7.40 2.92
N LEU A 52 13.01 6.28 2.76
CA LEU A 52 12.45 4.95 3.05
C LEU A 52 12.07 4.78 4.53
N ARG A 53 12.81 5.40 5.46
CA ARG A 53 12.53 5.33 6.90
C ARG A 53 11.43 6.31 7.31
N GLU A 54 11.40 7.48 6.69
CA GLU A 54 10.51 8.60 7.00
C GLU A 54 9.12 8.51 6.35
N GLY A 55 8.89 7.51 5.49
CA GLY A 55 7.58 7.30 4.88
C GLY A 55 6.44 7.20 5.91
N LEU A 56 5.27 7.65 5.48
CA LEU A 56 4.11 7.95 6.33
C LEU A 56 3.58 6.72 7.08
N SER A 57 2.99 6.96 8.26
CA SER A 57 2.08 5.99 8.88
C SER A 57 0.77 5.93 8.07
N PRO A 58 -0.05 4.87 8.19
CA PRO A 58 -1.35 4.82 7.54
C PRO A 58 -2.23 6.04 7.85
N GLU A 59 -2.25 6.47 9.12
CA GLU A 59 -3.05 7.61 9.57
C GLU A 59 -2.54 8.93 9.00
N ALA A 60 -1.21 9.13 8.98
CA ALA A 60 -0.59 10.31 8.39
C ALA A 60 -0.80 10.38 6.86
N ALA A 61 -0.91 9.21 6.20
CA ALA A 61 -1.26 9.10 4.79
C ALA A 61 -2.79 9.20 4.54
N GLY A 62 -3.61 9.39 5.58
CA GLY A 62 -5.07 9.50 5.45
C GLY A 62 -5.75 8.19 5.02
N LEU A 63 -5.14 7.04 5.30
CA LEU A 63 -5.66 5.74 4.87
C LEU A 63 -6.76 5.23 5.81
N ILE A 64 -7.79 4.66 5.19
CA ILE A 64 -8.89 3.97 5.85
C ILE A 64 -8.95 2.55 5.25
N ALA A 65 -9.28 1.57 6.09
CA ALA A 65 -9.43 0.19 5.66
C ALA A 65 -10.84 -0.30 5.97
N ASP A 66 -11.59 -0.63 4.91
CA ASP A 66 -12.93 -1.19 5.00
C ASP A 66 -12.93 -2.64 4.47
N PRO A 67 -13.70 -3.55 5.08
CA PRO A 67 -13.91 -4.89 4.54
C PRO A 67 -14.65 -4.81 3.19
N VAL A 68 -14.20 -5.63 2.23
CA VAL A 68 -14.81 -5.72 0.88
C VAL A 68 -15.17 -7.16 0.54
N SER A 69 -15.96 -7.33 -0.51
CA SER A 69 -16.35 -8.66 -1.00
C SER A 69 -15.15 -9.50 -1.45
N THR A 70 -15.16 -10.80 -1.13
CA THR A 70 -14.18 -11.78 -1.63
C THR A 70 -14.17 -11.94 -3.15
N ARG A 71 -15.12 -11.33 -3.88
CA ARG A 71 -15.05 -11.18 -5.34
C ARG A 71 -13.74 -10.56 -5.80
N VAL A 72 -13.12 -9.67 -5.02
CA VAL A 72 -11.83 -9.04 -5.36
C VAL A 72 -10.69 -10.06 -5.53
N ASN A 73 -10.80 -11.25 -4.94
CA ASN A 73 -9.77 -12.30 -5.01
C ASN A 73 -9.61 -12.90 -6.42
N LYS A 74 -10.60 -12.74 -7.31
CA LYS A 74 -10.55 -13.28 -8.67
C LYS A 74 -10.11 -12.19 -9.64
N ILE A 75 -8.90 -12.34 -10.21
CA ILE A 75 -8.29 -11.37 -11.15
C ILE A 75 -9.15 -11.04 -12.39
N ALA A 76 -10.04 -11.95 -12.82
CA ALA A 76 -10.94 -11.71 -13.94
C ALA A 76 -12.08 -10.72 -13.61
N ASN A 77 -12.31 -10.42 -12.32
CA ASN A 77 -13.29 -9.43 -11.91
C ASN A 77 -12.65 -8.04 -11.95
N ASN A 78 -13.35 -7.09 -12.56
CA ASN A 78 -12.96 -5.68 -12.58
C ASN A 78 -14.22 -4.82 -12.50
N GLY A 79 -14.15 -3.72 -11.75
CA GLY A 79 -15.27 -2.80 -11.55
C GLY A 79 -15.21 -2.08 -10.20
N ALA A 80 -15.89 -0.93 -10.13
CA ALA A 80 -15.89 -0.08 -8.94
C ALA A 80 -16.54 -0.77 -7.72
N GLU A 81 -17.39 -1.77 -7.94
CA GLU A 81 -18.04 -2.51 -6.86
C GLU A 81 -17.07 -3.39 -6.06
N LEU A 82 -15.85 -3.63 -6.56
CA LEU A 82 -14.83 -4.42 -5.86
C LEU A 82 -14.23 -3.71 -4.64
N ILE A 83 -14.34 -2.39 -4.58
CA ILE A 83 -13.91 -1.57 -3.44
C ILE A 83 -15.09 -1.07 -2.60
N ALA A 84 -16.32 -1.48 -2.94
CA ALA A 84 -17.50 -1.13 -2.15
C ALA A 84 -17.42 -1.82 -0.78
N PRO A 85 -17.55 -1.08 0.34
CA PRO A 85 -17.58 -1.67 1.68
C PRO A 85 -18.72 -2.68 1.82
N ILE A 86 -18.48 -3.73 2.60
CA ILE A 86 -19.50 -4.68 3.01
C ILE A 86 -19.64 -4.69 4.53
N GLU A 87 -20.82 -5.03 5.03
CA GLU A 87 -20.97 -5.39 6.43
C GLU A 87 -20.39 -6.79 6.65
N LEU A 88 -19.51 -6.93 7.64
CA LEU A 88 -19.07 -8.26 8.06
C LEU A 88 -20.23 -8.93 8.81
N GLY A 89 -20.68 -10.07 8.30
CA GLY A 89 -21.59 -10.94 9.05
C GLY A 89 -20.91 -11.50 10.30
N GLU A 90 -21.69 -12.12 11.19
CA GLU A 90 -21.15 -12.79 12.37
C GLU A 90 -20.04 -13.79 11.98
N GLN A 91 -18.94 -13.79 12.74
CA GLN A 91 -17.86 -14.75 12.53
C GLN A 91 -18.40 -16.17 12.73
N GLN A 92 -18.54 -16.91 11.64
CA GLN A 92 -18.85 -18.33 11.72
C GLN A 92 -17.57 -19.08 12.05
N THR A 93 -17.39 -19.42 13.32
CA THR A 93 -16.42 -20.44 13.72
C THR A 93 -16.87 -21.77 13.12
N LEU A 94 -16.13 -22.29 12.14
CA LEU A 94 -16.31 -23.65 11.67
C LEU A 94 -15.98 -24.58 12.85
N LEU A 95 -17.01 -25.21 13.43
CA LEU A 95 -16.90 -26.29 14.41
C LEU A 95 -16.44 -27.59 13.74
#